data_AF-A0A7S3CP16-F1
#
_entry.id   AF-A0A7S3CP16-F1
#
_cell.length_a   1.000
_cell.length_b   1.000
_cell.length_c   1.000
_cell.angle_alpha   90.00
_cell.angle_beta   90.00
_cell.angle_gamma   90.00
#
_symmetry.space_group_name_H-M   'P 1'
#
loop_
_entity.id
_entity.type
_entity.pdbx_description
1 polymer ?
#
loop_
_entity_poly.entity_id
_entity_poly.type
_entity_poly.pdbx_seq_one_letter_code
_entity_poly.pdbx_strand_id
1 'polypeptide(L)'
;SFLTDQEILKLSCVEVHNQSTFDSLQNPVPNGLHDKRLGVSPFDRNASCLTCGLTSNYCPGHHGHISLVAPIYNPFMIKDLYRLMKSKCFHCHHLRIPEHKIDIFVNCLKLIKAGEVIQSQRLKQYASALAQDLLSSKDPELSKKVAQATANLQTSAAKNASPAKKQAQKLKQQQAKQQKVDEENLRTLQRRTNIWKEQFEHDMLSLIADIEQNEGRKFSQTSDQTSIMQK
;
A
#
# COMPACT_ATOMS: atom_id res chain seq x y z
N SER A 1 1.54 -13.61 3.07
CA SER A 1 2.83 -12.96 2.79
C SER A 1 3.37 -13.51 1.47
N PHE A 2 4.20 -12.77 0.74
CA PHE A 2 4.90 -13.25 -0.46
C PHE A 2 6.38 -13.47 -0.12
N LEU A 3 6.99 -14.48 -0.73
CA LEU A 3 8.44 -14.69 -0.63
C LEU A 3 9.14 -13.82 -1.66
N THR A 4 10.16 -13.10 -1.21
CA THR A 4 11.06 -12.34 -2.08
C THR A 4 12.12 -13.26 -2.70
N ASP A 5 12.69 -12.85 -3.84
CA ASP A 5 13.73 -13.63 -4.52
C ASP A 5 14.92 -13.92 -3.59
N GLN A 6 15.31 -12.95 -2.76
CA GLN A 6 16.40 -13.11 -1.79
C GLN A 6 16.07 -14.13 -0.69
N GLU A 7 14.82 -14.19 -0.22
CA GLU A 7 14.39 -15.18 0.77
C GLU A 7 14.38 -16.58 0.16
N ILE A 8 13.92 -16.71 -1.09
CA ILE A 8 13.93 -18.00 -1.82
C ILE A 8 15.37 -18.49 -1.97
N LEU A 9 16.29 -17.63 -2.40
CA LEU A 9 17.70 -17.99 -2.55
C LEU A 9 18.37 -18.39 -1.23
N LYS A 10 18.03 -17.73 -0.12
CA LYS A 10 18.54 -18.08 1.21
C LYS A 10 18.00 -19.41 1.74
N LEU A 11 16.75 -19.73 1.42
CA LEU A 11 16.11 -20.99 1.81
C LEU A 11 16.51 -22.16 0.90
N SER A 12 16.97 -21.87 -0.30
CA SER A 12 17.25 -22.89 -1.30
C SER A 12 18.62 -23.53 -1.11
N CYS A 13 18.67 -24.85 -1.19
CA CYS A 13 19.91 -25.63 -1.13
C CYS A 13 20.50 -25.91 -2.51
N VAL A 14 19.69 -25.86 -3.57
CA VAL A 14 20.06 -26.20 -4.95
C VAL A 14 19.28 -25.39 -5.97
N GLU A 15 19.97 -24.97 -7.02
CA GLU A 15 19.36 -24.49 -8.26
C GLU A 15 19.11 -25.65 -9.22
N VAL A 16 17.83 -25.92 -9.53
CA VAL A 16 17.42 -26.97 -10.47
C VAL A 16 17.34 -26.37 -11.87
N HIS A 17 18.21 -26.87 -12.76
CA HIS A 17 18.26 -26.44 -14.16
C HIS A 17 18.39 -27.61 -15.14
N ASN A 18 18.72 -28.81 -14.67
CA ASN A 18 18.82 -29.98 -15.52
C ASN A 18 17.42 -30.57 -15.78
N GLN A 19 17.07 -30.75 -17.05
CA GLN A 19 15.81 -31.35 -17.47
C GLN A 19 15.79 -32.87 -17.23
N SER A 20 16.95 -33.53 -17.30
CA SER A 20 17.06 -34.97 -17.07
C SER A 20 17.07 -35.26 -15.57
N THR A 21 16.18 -36.15 -15.13
CA THR A 21 16.02 -36.50 -13.72
C THR A 21 16.90 -37.67 -13.29
N PHE A 22 17.01 -38.70 -14.13
CA PHE A 22 17.81 -39.90 -13.91
C PHE A 22 18.77 -40.15 -15.08
N ASP A 23 19.93 -40.74 -14.79
CA ASP A 23 20.85 -41.20 -15.82
C ASP A 23 20.47 -42.60 -16.36
N SER A 24 21.26 -43.13 -17.29
CA SER A 24 21.05 -44.47 -17.88
C SER A 24 21.12 -45.61 -16.86
N LEU A 25 21.74 -45.40 -15.71
CA LEU A 25 21.87 -46.34 -14.58
C LEU A 25 20.79 -46.10 -13.50
N GLN A 26 19.78 -45.26 -13.78
CA GLN A 26 18.70 -44.89 -12.84
C GLN A 26 19.18 -44.12 -11.60
N ASN A 27 20.36 -43.50 -11.65
CA ASN A 27 20.84 -42.64 -10.56
C ASN A 27 20.30 -41.22 -10.74
N PRO A 28 19.91 -40.52 -9.65
CA PRO A 28 19.51 -39.12 -9.75
C PRO A 28 20.65 -38.24 -10.24
N VAL A 29 20.37 -37.42 -11.26
CA VAL A 29 21.35 -36.51 -11.86
C VAL A 29 21.49 -35.26 -10.99
N PRO A 30 22.72 -34.73 -10.78
CA PRO A 30 22.91 -33.46 -10.05
C PRO A 30 22.20 -32.30 -10.74
N ASN A 31 21.69 -31.36 -9.94
CA ASN A 31 20.89 -30.20 -10.35
C ASN A 31 19.62 -30.55 -11.15
N GLY A 32 19.18 -31.81 -11.09
CA GLY A 32 17.90 -32.27 -11.58
C GLY A 32 16.83 -32.23 -10.49
N LEU A 33 15.61 -32.61 -10.83
CA LEU A 33 14.47 -32.59 -9.90
C LEU A 33 14.65 -33.52 -8.68
N HIS A 34 15.39 -34.61 -8.84
CA HIS A 34 15.66 -35.61 -7.80
C HIS A 34 17.05 -35.48 -7.18
N ASP A 35 17.65 -34.28 -7.21
CA ASP A 35 18.95 -34.05 -6.58
C ASP A 35 18.93 -34.46 -5.09
N LYS A 36 19.93 -35.24 -4.66
CA LYS A 36 20.06 -35.79 -3.31
C LYS A 36 20.15 -34.71 -2.21
N ARG A 37 20.47 -33.46 -2.58
CA ARG A 37 20.45 -32.30 -1.66
C ARG A 37 19.03 -31.83 -1.34
N LEU A 38 18.04 -32.08 -2.21
CA LEU A 38 16.63 -31.77 -1.95
C LEU A 38 15.97 -32.81 -1.05
N GLY A 39 16.53 -34.01 -1.02
CA GLY A 39 16.07 -35.14 -0.23
C GLY A 39 16.45 -36.45 -0.90
N VAL A 40 16.25 -37.55 -0.20
CA VAL A 40 16.45 -38.89 -0.75
C VAL A 40 15.13 -39.63 -0.86
N SER A 41 14.99 -40.41 -1.93
CA SER A 41 13.80 -41.20 -2.18
C SER A 41 13.60 -42.25 -1.09
N PRO A 42 12.35 -42.50 -0.62
CA PRO A 42 12.06 -43.57 0.34
C PRO A 42 12.45 -44.98 -0.15
N PHE A 43 12.59 -45.15 -1.47
CA PHE A 43 12.96 -46.43 -2.07
C PHE A 43 14.47 -46.71 -2.00
N ASP A 44 15.29 -45.67 -1.79
CA ASP A 44 16.75 -45.80 -1.71
C ASP A 44 17.20 -45.77 -0.24
N ARG A 45 17.11 -46.93 0.42
CA ARG A 45 17.38 -47.07 1.87
C ARG A 45 18.84 -46.79 2.26
N ASN A 46 19.76 -46.91 1.30
CA ASN A 46 21.19 -46.74 1.54
C ASN A 46 21.67 -45.31 1.22
N ALA A 47 20.83 -44.49 0.58
CA ALA A 47 21.16 -43.10 0.30
C ALA A 47 20.87 -42.19 1.50
N SER A 48 21.80 -41.29 1.77
CA SER A 48 21.65 -40.18 2.72
C SER A 48 21.51 -38.86 1.97
N CYS A 49 20.74 -37.93 2.55
CA CYS A 49 20.58 -36.60 1.99
C CYS A 49 21.89 -35.82 2.10
N LEU A 50 22.29 -35.15 1.02
CA LEU A 50 23.54 -34.38 0.97
C LEU A 50 23.48 -33.06 1.77
N THR A 51 22.29 -32.62 2.17
CA THR A 51 22.11 -31.37 2.93
C THR A 51 22.05 -31.62 4.44
N CYS A 52 21.20 -32.54 4.90
CA CYS A 52 21.07 -32.84 6.34
C CYS A 52 21.84 -34.09 6.80
N GLY A 53 22.35 -34.92 5.89
CA GLY A 53 23.05 -36.17 6.23
C GLY A 53 22.14 -37.31 6.71
N LEU A 54 20.83 -37.07 6.83
CA LEU A 54 19.87 -38.05 7.33
C LEU A 54 19.39 -39.01 6.20
N THR A 55 18.98 -40.21 6.60
CA THR A 55 18.32 -41.18 5.70
C THR A 55 16.88 -40.77 5.39
N SER A 56 16.25 -41.41 4.40
CA SER A 56 14.93 -41.05 3.88
C SER A 56 13.83 -40.94 4.95
N ASN A 57 13.89 -41.77 6.00
CA ASN A 57 12.85 -41.81 7.03
C ASN A 57 12.91 -40.61 7.99
N TYR A 58 14.06 -39.95 8.10
CA TYR A 58 14.29 -38.85 9.05
C TYR A 58 14.53 -37.50 8.35
N CYS A 59 14.69 -37.50 7.03
CA CYS A 59 14.87 -36.27 6.26
C CYS A 59 13.53 -35.52 6.09
N PRO A 60 13.43 -34.24 6.52
CA PRO A 60 12.22 -33.45 6.32
C PRO A 60 12.01 -32.99 4.87
N GLY A 61 13.04 -33.13 4.02
CA GLY A 61 13.11 -32.54 2.70
C GLY A 61 13.63 -31.10 2.75
N HIS A 62 14.24 -30.66 1.65
CA HIS A 62 14.85 -29.35 1.51
C HIS A 62 14.35 -28.64 0.26
N HIS A 63 14.41 -27.31 0.29
CA HIS A 63 13.90 -26.50 -0.80
C HIS A 63 14.94 -26.30 -1.91
N GLY A 64 14.48 -26.43 -3.15
CA GLY A 64 15.20 -26.02 -4.34
C GLY A 64 14.56 -24.77 -4.93
N HIS A 65 15.26 -24.12 -5.85
CA HIS A 65 14.68 -23.07 -6.69
C HIS A 65 15.02 -23.33 -8.14
N ILE A 66 14.18 -22.80 -9.03
CA ILE A 66 14.42 -22.77 -10.47
C ILE A 66 14.55 -21.29 -10.84
N SER A 67 15.72 -20.93 -11.36
CA SER A 67 15.95 -19.58 -11.86
C SER A 67 15.22 -19.40 -13.18
N LEU A 68 14.25 -18.49 -13.19
CA LEU A 68 13.53 -18.13 -14.41
C LEU A 68 14.36 -17.10 -15.19
N VAL A 69 14.50 -17.30 -16.49
CA VAL A 69 15.25 -16.39 -17.39
C VAL A 69 14.59 -15.00 -17.47
N ALA A 70 13.28 -14.92 -17.23
CA ALA A 70 12.50 -13.70 -17.27
C ALA A 70 11.48 -13.66 -16.11
N PRO A 71 11.08 -12.47 -15.64
CA PRO A 71 10.05 -12.34 -14.62
C PRO A 71 8.70 -12.80 -15.19
N ILE A 72 8.07 -13.76 -14.52
CA ILE A 72 6.76 -14.29 -14.88
C ILE A 72 5.73 -13.83 -13.84
N TYR A 73 4.56 -13.40 -14.31
CA TYR A 73 3.47 -13.04 -13.41
C TYR A 73 2.89 -14.26 -12.70
N ASN A 74 2.65 -14.14 -11.40
CA ASN A 74 1.94 -15.16 -10.65
C ASN A 74 0.46 -15.23 -11.14
N PRO A 75 0.01 -16.38 -11.67
CA PRO A 75 -1.34 -16.52 -12.22
C PRO A 75 -2.46 -16.27 -11.20
N PHE A 76 -2.20 -16.47 -9.90
CA PHE A 76 -3.17 -16.20 -8.85
C PHE A 76 -3.37 -14.70 -8.59
N MET A 77 -2.34 -13.88 -8.85
CA MET A 77 -2.34 -12.43 -8.61
C MET A 77 -2.62 -11.60 -9.86
N ILE A 78 -2.69 -12.23 -11.04
CA ILE A 78 -2.86 -11.52 -12.31
C ILE A 78 -4.16 -10.71 -12.36
N LYS A 79 -5.24 -11.18 -11.71
CA LYS A 79 -6.53 -10.47 -11.63
C LYS A 79 -6.38 -9.16 -10.84
N ASP A 80 -5.65 -9.19 -9.75
CA ASP A 80 -5.46 -8.04 -8.86
C ASP A 80 -4.51 -7.03 -9.48
N LEU A 81 -3.41 -7.52 -10.07
CA LEU A 81 -2.50 -6.73 -10.87
C LEU A 81 -3.23 -6.02 -12.00
N TYR A 82 -4.10 -6.73 -12.73
CA TYR A 82 -4.88 -6.14 -13.82
C TYR A 82 -5.83 -5.04 -13.34
N ARG A 83 -6.48 -5.24 -12.18
CA ARG A 83 -7.30 -4.19 -11.54
C ARG A 83 -6.47 -2.95 -11.20
N LEU A 84 -5.26 -3.14 -10.66
CA LEU A 84 -4.34 -2.06 -10.32
C LEU A 84 -3.81 -1.33 -11.57
N MET A 85 -3.45 -2.08 -12.62
CA MET A 85 -2.97 -1.50 -13.88
C MET A 85 -4.05 -0.65 -14.56
N LYS A 86 -5.33 -1.06 -14.48
CA LYS A 86 -6.46 -0.27 -14.98
C LYS A 86 -6.71 1.02 -14.19
N SER A 87 -6.47 0.99 -12.90
CA SER A 87 -6.68 2.14 -12.02
C SER A 87 -5.51 3.11 -11.99
N LYS A 88 -4.31 2.71 -12.46
CA LYS A 88 -3.13 3.59 -12.55
C LYS A 88 -3.09 4.38 -13.86
N CYS A 89 -2.61 5.61 -13.81
CA CYS A 89 -2.21 6.38 -14.99
C CYS A 89 -0.75 6.08 -15.35
N PHE A 90 -0.47 5.71 -16.60
CA PHE A 90 0.90 5.42 -17.06
C PHE A 90 1.76 6.66 -17.31
N HIS A 91 1.15 7.85 -17.38
CA HIS A 91 1.87 9.10 -17.56
C HIS A 91 2.30 9.75 -16.23
N CYS A 92 1.35 9.99 -15.32
CA CYS A 92 1.65 10.62 -14.03
C CYS A 92 1.96 9.61 -12.91
N HIS A 93 1.80 8.31 -13.14
CA HIS A 93 1.98 7.24 -12.16
C HIS A 93 1.07 7.27 -10.92
N HIS A 94 0.05 8.13 -10.89
CA HIS A 94 -0.97 8.19 -9.84
C HIS A 94 -2.18 7.30 -10.15
N LEU A 95 -2.98 7.01 -9.11
CA LEU A 95 -4.29 6.38 -9.29
C LEU A 95 -5.26 7.35 -9.96
N ARG A 96 -6.18 6.83 -10.78
CA ARG A 96 -7.25 7.56 -11.47
C ARG A 96 -8.40 7.89 -10.51
N ILE A 97 -8.06 8.36 -9.31
CA ILE A 97 -8.97 8.75 -8.24
C ILE A 97 -8.51 10.15 -7.78
N PRO A 98 -9.44 11.09 -7.53
CA PRO A 98 -9.08 12.40 -6.98
C PRO A 98 -8.37 12.27 -5.63
N GLU A 99 -7.35 13.10 -5.38
CA GLU A 99 -6.52 13.06 -4.16
C GLU A 99 -7.36 13.13 -2.87
N HIS A 100 -8.34 14.04 -2.81
CA HIS A 100 -9.24 14.15 -1.64
C HIS A 100 -9.95 12.85 -1.28
N LYS A 101 -10.27 12.00 -2.26
CA LYS A 101 -10.87 10.67 -1.98
C LYS A 101 -9.83 9.69 -1.48
N ILE A 102 -8.60 9.76 -1.98
CA ILE A 102 -7.50 8.90 -1.53
C ILE A 102 -7.25 9.09 -0.04
N ASP A 103 -7.19 10.34 0.43
CA ASP A 103 -6.98 10.65 1.85
C ASP A 103 -8.07 10.07 2.75
N ILE A 104 -9.34 10.18 2.33
CA ILE A 104 -10.47 9.58 3.04
C ILE A 104 -10.31 8.06 3.10
N PHE A 105 -10.00 7.40 1.99
CA PHE A 105 -9.82 5.95 1.96
C PHE A 105 -8.64 5.48 2.82
N VAL A 106 -7.52 6.19 2.77
CA VAL A 106 -6.33 5.88 3.60
C VAL A 106 -6.67 5.98 5.08
N ASN A 107 -7.35 7.04 5.52
CA ASN A 107 -7.74 7.20 6.91
C ASN A 107 -8.78 6.17 7.36
N CYS A 108 -9.77 5.86 6.52
CA CYS A 108 -10.70 4.76 6.77
C CYS A 108 -9.98 3.41 6.96
N LEU A 109 -9.01 3.10 6.10
CA LEU A 109 -8.22 1.86 6.19
C LEU A 109 -7.33 1.82 7.44
N LYS A 110 -6.75 2.95 7.85
CA LYS A 110 -5.99 3.06 9.11
C LYS A 110 -6.89 2.80 10.32
N LEU A 111 -8.09 3.37 10.35
CA LEU A 111 -9.08 3.13 11.41
C LEU A 111 -9.52 1.67 11.47
N ILE A 112 -9.80 1.05 10.31
CA ILE A 112 -10.12 -0.39 10.25
C ILE A 112 -8.96 -1.25 10.77
N LYS A 113 -7.71 -0.90 10.41
CA LYS A 113 -6.52 -1.60 10.91
C LYS A 113 -6.38 -1.50 12.44
N ALA A 114 -6.80 -0.38 13.04
CA ALA A 114 -6.84 -0.19 14.49
C ALA A 114 -8.04 -0.87 15.18
N GLY A 115 -8.99 -1.46 14.42
CA GLY A 115 -10.21 -2.07 14.94
C GLY A 115 -11.41 -1.11 15.05
N GLU A 116 -11.23 0.17 14.71
CA GLU A 116 -12.24 1.23 14.83
C GLU A 116 -13.16 1.28 13.60
N VAL A 117 -13.94 0.22 13.40
CA VAL A 117 -14.82 0.06 12.22
C VAL A 117 -15.92 1.13 12.18
N ILE A 118 -16.52 1.46 13.32
CA ILE A 118 -17.60 2.45 13.42
C ILE A 118 -17.10 3.83 13.01
N GLN A 119 -15.91 4.22 13.46
CA GLN A 119 -15.32 5.52 13.12
C GLN A 119 -14.98 5.62 11.64
N SER A 120 -14.44 4.55 11.05
CA SER A 120 -14.23 4.47 9.60
C SER A 120 -15.53 4.67 8.82
N GLN A 121 -16.62 4.03 9.26
CA GLN A 121 -17.92 4.19 8.62
C GLN A 121 -18.46 5.62 8.76
N ARG A 122 -18.34 6.24 9.94
CA ARG A 122 -18.74 7.63 10.18
C ARG A 122 -17.95 8.60 9.32
N LEU A 123 -16.63 8.43 9.21
CA LEU A 123 -15.76 9.25 8.37
C LEU A 123 -16.20 9.19 6.90
N LYS A 124 -16.50 7.99 6.40
CA LYS A 124 -17.00 7.80 5.04
C LYS A 124 -18.36 8.47 4.82
N GLN A 125 -19.28 8.33 5.78
CA GLN A 125 -20.61 8.96 5.73
C GLN A 125 -20.50 10.49 5.76
N TYR A 126 -19.71 11.04 6.69
CA TYR A 126 -19.45 12.47 6.79
C TYR A 126 -18.88 13.04 5.50
N ALA A 127 -17.87 12.39 4.92
CA ALA A 127 -17.29 12.83 3.65
C ALA A 127 -18.31 12.79 2.50
N SER A 128 -19.21 11.81 2.48
CA SER A 128 -20.27 11.74 1.47
C SER A 128 -21.35 12.81 1.65
N ALA A 129 -21.72 13.13 2.90
CA ALA A 129 -22.68 14.19 3.22
C ALA A 129 -22.09 15.56 2.85
N LEU A 130 -20.85 15.83 3.24
CA LEU A 130 -20.15 17.07 2.88
C LEU A 130 -20.08 17.26 1.35
N ALA A 131 -19.83 16.18 0.60
CA ALA A 131 -19.81 16.24 -0.86
C ALA A 131 -21.20 16.55 -1.45
N GLN A 132 -22.27 16.03 -0.85
CA GLN A 132 -23.65 16.32 -1.27
C GLN A 132 -24.08 17.74 -0.90
N ASP A 133 -23.69 18.23 0.27
CA ASP A 133 -23.93 19.61 0.72
C ASP A 133 -23.24 20.62 -0.20
N LEU A 134 -21.98 20.35 -0.58
CA LEU A 134 -21.25 21.15 -1.56
C LEU A 134 -21.89 21.12 -2.97
N LEU A 135 -22.59 20.04 -3.33
CA LEU A 135 -23.32 19.94 -4.60
C LEU A 135 -24.70 20.63 -4.53
N SER A 136 -25.34 20.63 -3.36
CA SER A 136 -26.72 21.10 -3.16
C SER A 136 -26.81 22.55 -2.70
N SER A 137 -25.71 23.14 -2.20
CA SER A 137 -25.63 24.57 -1.92
C SER A 137 -25.97 25.34 -3.19
N LYS A 138 -27.12 26.02 -3.20
CA LYS A 138 -27.64 26.89 -4.27
C LYS A 138 -26.83 28.20 -4.38
N ASP A 139 -25.53 28.18 -4.10
CA ASP A 139 -24.64 29.29 -4.36
C ASP A 139 -24.13 29.20 -5.81
N PRO A 140 -24.62 30.06 -6.73
CA PRO A 140 -24.29 29.97 -8.15
C PRO A 140 -22.80 30.20 -8.46
N GLU A 141 -22.03 30.79 -7.53
CA GLU A 141 -20.57 30.90 -7.65
C GLU A 141 -19.82 29.62 -7.27
N LEU A 142 -20.25 28.92 -6.22
CA LEU A 142 -19.58 27.69 -5.77
C LEU A 142 -19.87 26.53 -6.72
N SER A 143 -21.11 26.43 -7.22
CA SER A 143 -21.49 25.50 -8.28
C SER A 143 -20.68 25.72 -9.56
N LYS A 144 -20.44 26.99 -9.97
CA LYS A 144 -19.57 27.32 -11.10
C LYS A 144 -18.09 26.99 -10.85
N LYS A 145 -17.58 27.20 -9.63
CA LYS A 145 -16.20 26.85 -9.24
C LYS A 145 -15.99 25.33 -9.18
N VAL A 146 -16.94 24.58 -8.64
CA VAL A 146 -16.91 23.11 -8.60
C VAL A 146 -17.10 22.53 -10.01
N ALA A 147 -18.01 23.08 -10.82
CA ALA A 147 -18.18 22.67 -12.22
C ALA A 147 -16.95 23.01 -13.07
N GLN A 148 -16.31 24.18 -12.89
CA GLN A 148 -15.05 24.53 -13.54
C GLN A 148 -13.89 23.65 -13.07
N ALA A 149 -13.77 23.36 -11.77
CA ALA A 149 -12.76 22.43 -11.26
C ALA A 149 -12.95 21.01 -11.82
N THR A 150 -14.20 20.56 -11.95
CA THR A 150 -14.54 19.24 -12.51
C THR A 150 -14.32 19.18 -14.03
N ALA A 151 -14.63 20.26 -14.76
CA ALA A 151 -14.34 20.40 -16.19
C ALA A 151 -12.83 20.50 -16.48
N ASN A 152 -12.07 21.14 -15.59
CA ASN A 152 -10.59 21.22 -15.67
C ASN A 152 -9.92 19.87 -15.34
N LEU A 153 -10.54 19.05 -14.48
CA LEU A 153 -10.10 17.67 -14.22
C LEU A 153 -10.40 16.73 -15.40
N GLN A 154 -11.50 16.93 -16.13
CA GLN A 154 -11.84 16.13 -17.33
C GLN A 154 -11.06 16.54 -18.58
N THR A 155 -10.64 17.80 -18.70
CA THR A 155 -9.83 18.29 -19.84
C THR A 155 -8.33 17.99 -19.69
N SER A 156 -7.84 17.74 -18.48
CA SER A 156 -6.47 17.24 -18.24
C SER A 156 -6.20 15.82 -18.79
N ALA A 157 -7.26 15.08 -19.16
CA ALA A 157 -7.16 13.78 -19.85
C ALA A 157 -7.22 13.91 -21.39
N ALA A 158 -7.48 15.11 -21.91
CA ALA A 158 -7.61 15.37 -23.33
C ALA A 158 -6.90 16.67 -23.69
N LYS A 159 -5.57 16.59 -23.84
CA LYS A 159 -4.76 17.22 -24.91
C LYS A 159 -3.32 17.46 -24.43
N ASN A 160 -2.40 16.69 -25.01
CA ASN A 160 -1.11 17.22 -25.39
C ASN A 160 -1.32 18.52 -26.19
N ALA A 161 -0.69 19.63 -25.78
CA ALA A 161 -0.09 20.65 -26.64
C ALA A 161 0.20 21.94 -25.83
N SER A 162 1.48 22.19 -25.58
CA SER A 162 2.02 23.53 -25.33
C SER A 162 2.02 24.37 -26.62
N PRO A 163 2.51 25.62 -26.64
CA PRO A 163 2.13 26.79 -25.82
C PRO A 163 1.97 28.05 -26.71
N ALA A 164 1.33 29.14 -26.26
CA ALA A 164 1.75 30.50 -26.68
C ALA A 164 1.06 31.64 -25.92
N LYS A 165 1.92 32.55 -25.49
CA LYS A 165 1.70 33.87 -24.91
C LYS A 165 0.85 34.78 -25.82
N LYS A 166 -0.09 35.53 -25.22
CA LYS A 166 -0.25 37.00 -25.31
C LYS A 166 -1.69 37.41 -24.98
N GLN A 167 -1.96 37.74 -23.71
CA GLN A 167 -2.89 38.81 -23.31
C GLN A 167 -2.77 39.07 -21.79
N ALA A 168 -1.53 39.31 -21.33
CA ALA A 168 -1.20 39.48 -19.91
C ALA A 168 -1.26 40.95 -19.43
N GLN A 169 -1.97 41.85 -20.13
CA GLN A 169 -1.82 43.29 -19.85
C GLN A 169 -3.11 44.04 -19.52
N LYS A 170 -4.30 43.41 -19.66
CA LYS A 170 -5.57 43.98 -19.16
C LYS A 170 -6.00 43.45 -17.77
N LEU A 171 -5.42 42.33 -17.29
CA LEU A 171 -5.77 41.75 -15.99
C LEU A 171 -5.12 42.44 -14.77
N LYS A 172 -4.03 43.19 -14.96
CA LYS A 172 -3.22 43.71 -13.84
C LYS A 172 -3.87 44.86 -13.06
N GLN A 173 -4.81 45.60 -13.64
CA GLN A 173 -5.45 46.74 -12.96
C GLN A 173 -6.73 46.36 -12.19
N GLN A 174 -7.38 45.24 -12.51
CA GLN A 174 -8.51 44.71 -11.73
C GLN A 174 -8.05 43.87 -10.53
N GLN A 175 -6.88 43.24 -10.61
CA GLN A 175 -6.34 42.38 -9.56
C GLN A 175 -5.95 43.14 -8.26
N ALA A 176 -5.60 44.43 -8.33
CA ALA A 176 -5.11 45.17 -7.16
C ALA A 176 -6.21 45.56 -6.14
N LYS A 177 -7.49 45.63 -6.55
CA LYS A 177 -8.62 45.90 -5.63
C LYS A 177 -9.16 44.61 -4.99
N GLN A 178 -9.12 43.50 -5.72
CA GLN A 178 -9.51 42.17 -5.22
C GLN A 178 -8.49 41.63 -4.21
N GLN A 179 -7.19 41.90 -4.42
CA GLN A 179 -6.11 41.44 -3.54
C GLN A 179 -6.22 41.92 -2.09
N LYS A 180 -6.75 43.12 -1.82
CA LYS A 180 -6.89 43.63 -0.43
C LYS A 180 -8.02 42.96 0.35
N VAL A 181 -9.13 42.61 -0.32
CA VAL A 181 -10.27 41.91 0.31
C VAL A 181 -9.97 40.41 0.45
N ASP A 182 -9.22 39.83 -0.49
CA ASP A 182 -8.79 38.44 -0.44
C ASP A 182 -7.70 38.19 0.62
N GLU A 183 -6.81 39.15 0.88
CA GLU A 183 -5.76 39.02 1.91
C GLU A 183 -6.33 39.09 3.34
N GLU A 184 -7.37 39.91 3.56
CA GLU A 184 -8.07 39.98 4.85
C GLU A 184 -8.85 38.70 5.12
N ASN A 185 -9.57 38.17 4.12
CA ASN A 185 -10.30 36.90 4.21
C ASN A 185 -9.37 35.68 4.31
N LEU A 186 -8.20 35.71 3.67
CA LEU A 186 -7.18 34.68 3.81
C LEU A 186 -6.58 34.68 5.23
N ARG A 187 -6.42 35.85 5.87
CA ARG A 187 -5.97 35.95 7.27
C ARG A 187 -7.02 35.46 8.26
N THR A 188 -8.32 35.67 8.02
CA THR A 188 -9.42 35.12 8.84
C THR A 188 -9.62 33.62 8.61
N LEU A 189 -9.48 33.12 7.39
CA LEU A 189 -9.49 31.68 7.09
C LEU A 189 -8.27 30.98 7.68
N GLN A 190 -7.07 31.56 7.56
CA GLN A 190 -5.85 31.04 8.19
C GLN A 190 -5.98 31.02 9.72
N ARG A 191 -6.59 32.03 10.34
CA ARG A 191 -6.91 32.00 11.79
C ARG A 191 -7.88 30.87 12.12
N ARG A 192 -8.95 30.66 11.34
CA ARG A 192 -9.92 29.57 11.60
C ARG A 192 -9.35 28.19 11.35
N THR A 193 -8.53 28.01 10.32
CA THR A 193 -7.82 26.75 10.08
C THR A 193 -6.70 26.51 11.08
N ASN A 194 -6.00 27.55 11.57
CA ASN A 194 -4.98 27.40 12.61
C ASN A 194 -5.62 27.09 13.97
N ILE A 195 -6.76 27.71 14.32
CA ILE A 195 -7.53 27.35 15.51
C ILE A 195 -8.05 25.90 15.43
N TRP A 196 -8.54 25.46 14.26
CA TRP A 196 -8.97 24.06 14.07
C TRP A 196 -7.80 23.07 14.00
N LYS A 197 -6.63 23.49 13.51
CA LYS A 197 -5.41 22.69 13.44
C LYS A 197 -4.77 22.55 14.82
N GLU A 198 -4.76 23.61 15.64
CA GLU A 198 -4.33 23.57 17.04
C GLU A 198 -5.29 22.75 17.91
N GLN A 199 -6.61 22.87 17.71
CA GLN A 199 -7.60 22.06 18.43
C GLN A 199 -7.54 20.57 18.01
N PHE A 200 -7.38 20.28 16.71
CA PHE A 200 -7.25 18.91 16.20
C PHE A 200 -5.89 18.30 16.56
N GLU A 201 -4.79 19.05 16.54
CA GLU A 201 -3.49 18.60 17.03
C GLU A 201 -3.53 18.37 18.55
N HIS A 202 -4.23 19.20 19.32
CA HIS A 202 -4.43 18.99 20.77
C HIS A 202 -5.28 17.73 21.06
N ASP A 203 -6.39 17.55 20.35
CA ASP A 203 -7.28 16.38 20.51
C ASP A 203 -6.63 15.09 19.98
N MET A 204 -5.80 15.18 18.95
CA MET A 204 -5.09 14.03 18.40
C MET A 204 -3.81 13.70 19.21
N LEU A 205 -3.10 14.69 19.77
CA LEU A 205 -1.98 14.46 20.71
C LEU A 205 -2.46 13.98 22.07
N SER A 206 -3.63 14.41 22.56
CA SER A 206 -4.23 13.84 23.77
C SER A 206 -4.65 12.38 23.53
N LEU A 207 -5.21 12.07 22.36
CA LEU A 207 -5.58 10.71 21.99
C LEU A 207 -4.34 9.81 21.79
N ILE A 208 -3.25 10.33 21.21
CA ILE A 208 -1.98 9.61 21.11
C ILE A 208 -1.37 9.41 22.50
N ALA A 209 -1.38 10.40 23.38
CA ALA A 209 -0.90 10.28 24.76
C ALA A 209 -1.74 9.27 25.57
N ASP A 210 -3.06 9.22 25.34
CA ASP A 210 -3.96 8.24 25.96
C ASP A 210 -3.72 6.82 25.42
N ILE A 211 -3.38 6.68 24.13
CA ILE A 211 -2.99 5.41 23.51
C ILE A 211 -1.63 4.95 24.05
N GLU A 212 -0.63 5.82 24.14
CA GLU A 212 0.70 5.51 24.69
C GLU A 212 0.64 5.15 26.19
N GLN A 213 -0.20 5.84 26.98
CA GLN A 213 -0.44 5.47 28.39
C GLN A 213 -1.20 4.15 28.57
N ASN A 214 -2.03 3.76 27.59
CA ASN A 214 -2.72 2.47 27.59
C ASN A 214 -1.83 1.32 27.11
N GLU A 215 -0.93 1.57 26.16
CA GLU A 215 0.10 0.60 25.75
C GLU A 215 1.11 0.38 26.89
N GLY A 216 1.50 1.43 27.63
CA GLY A 216 2.35 1.31 28.83
C GLY A 216 1.70 0.51 29.97
N ARG A 217 0.39 0.68 30.21
CA ARG A 217 -0.36 -0.11 31.20
C ARG A 217 -0.56 -1.58 30.81
N LYS A 218 -0.65 -1.87 29.50
CA LYS A 218 -0.69 -3.25 29.00
C LYS A 218 0.68 -3.94 29.09
N PHE A 219 1.79 -3.20 29.05
CA PHE A 219 3.14 -3.75 29.19
C PHE A 219 3.53 -4.06 30.66
N SER A 220 3.06 -3.27 31.63
CA SER A 220 3.28 -3.57 33.07
C SER A 220 2.43 -4.73 33.60
N GLN A 221 1.26 -5.00 32.99
CA GLN A 221 0.40 -6.13 33.38
C GLN A 221 0.88 -7.47 32.81
N THR A 222 1.67 -7.47 31.72
CA THR A 222 2.23 -8.70 31.13
C THR A 222 3.57 -9.12 31.76
N SER A 223 4.31 -8.20 32.39
CA SER A 223 5.51 -8.55 33.18
C SER A 223 5.18 -9.25 34.49
N ASP A 224 4.03 -8.96 35.12
CA ASP A 224 3.62 -9.67 36.35
C ASP A 224 3.09 -11.09 36.08
N GLN A 225 2.60 -11.36 34.87
CA GLN A 225 2.12 -12.71 34.50
C GLN A 225 3.24 -13.67 34.07
N THR A 226 4.44 -13.18 33.74
CA THR A 226 5.58 -14.03 33.36
C THR A 226 6.37 -14.57 34.56
N SER A 227 6.22 -13.99 35.77
CA SER A 227 6.80 -14.55 37.01
C SER A 227 5.98 -15.67 37.66
N ILE A 228 4.73 -15.91 37.23
CA ILE A 228 3.85 -16.95 37.83
C ILE A 228 3.95 -18.30 37.09
N MET A 229 4.57 -18.36 35.91
CA MET A 229 4.73 -19.59 35.11
C MET A 229 6.13 -20.24 35.18
N GLN A 230 6.95 -19.92 36.19
CA GLN A 230 8.27 -20.54 36.41
C GLN A 230 8.44 -21.22 37.79
N LYS A 231 7.36 -21.77 38.35
CA LYS A 231 7.46 -22.73 39.47
C LYS A 231 6.69 -24.00 39.16
#